data_AF-A0A6V7PXR2-F1
#
_entry.id   AF-A0A6V7PXR2-F1
#
_cell.length_a   1.000
_cell.length_b   1.000
_cell.length_c   1.000
_cell.angle_alpha   90.00
_cell.angle_beta   90.00
_cell.angle_gamma   90.00
#
_symmetry.space_group_name_H-M   'P 1'
#
loop_
_entity.id
_entity.type
_entity.pdbx_description
1 polymer ?
#
loop_
_entity_poly.entity_id
_entity_poly.type
_entity_poly.pdbx_seq_one_letter_code
_entity_poly.pdbx_strand_id
1 'polypeptide(L)'
;MEPLYVLHGQLGGVTQVLFSKDGNYLYTGGRKDPYILCWDIRNTVGIVYKLYRSSDNTNQRISFDIEPGGRHLGTGGQQDGLVHVYDLQSGQWKIGFQAASDTVNGFTFHPYLPLAASSSGNRRFDMLDNFEENTILAGDENCASIWMFSCSPQVDY
;
A
#
# COMPACT_ATOMS: atom_id res chain seq x y z
N MET A 1 -12.14 -10.71 26.77
CA MET A 1 -12.41 -9.79 25.65
C MET A 1 -13.29 -10.54 24.67
N GLU A 2 -14.40 -9.97 24.26
CA GLU A 2 -15.30 -10.54 23.24
C GLU A 2 -15.22 -9.68 21.98
N PRO A 3 -15.33 -10.28 20.77
CA PRO A 3 -15.32 -9.51 19.55
C PRO A 3 -16.58 -8.66 19.45
N LEU A 4 -16.42 -7.35 19.20
CA LEU A 4 -17.55 -6.46 18.94
C LEU A 4 -18.08 -6.64 17.50
N TYR A 5 -17.17 -6.74 16.52
CA TYR A 5 -17.48 -6.93 15.11
C TYR A 5 -16.49 -7.90 14.45
N VAL A 6 -16.95 -8.63 13.44
CA VAL A 6 -16.12 -9.44 12.53
C VAL A 6 -16.35 -8.97 11.10
N LEU A 7 -15.30 -8.47 10.45
CA LEU A 7 -15.37 -7.88 9.12
C LEU A 7 -15.00 -8.93 8.05
N HIS A 8 -15.92 -9.23 7.15
CA HIS A 8 -15.73 -10.20 6.08
C HIS A 8 -15.68 -9.52 4.72
N GLY A 9 -14.63 -9.76 3.93
CA GLY A 9 -14.56 -9.22 2.57
C GLY A 9 -13.22 -9.36 1.86
N GLN A 10 -12.11 -9.45 2.59
CA GLN A 10 -10.80 -9.76 2.01
C GLN A 10 -10.78 -11.18 1.42
N LEU A 11 -10.22 -11.33 0.23
CA LEU A 11 -10.09 -12.60 -0.50
C LEU A 11 -9.01 -13.51 0.09
N GLY A 12 -7.99 -12.91 0.72
CA GLY A 12 -6.92 -13.61 1.39
C GLY A 12 -6.79 -13.24 2.87
N GLY A 13 -5.83 -13.89 3.54
CA GLY A 13 -5.55 -13.64 4.95
C GLY A 13 -5.17 -12.17 5.17
N VAL A 14 -5.88 -11.49 6.08
CA VAL A 14 -5.62 -10.09 6.44
C VAL A 14 -4.23 -9.98 7.07
N THR A 15 -3.38 -9.15 6.47
CA THR A 15 -1.97 -8.98 6.86
C THR A 15 -1.67 -7.62 7.50
N GLN A 16 -2.57 -6.66 7.34
CA GLN A 16 -2.44 -5.33 7.91
C GLN A 16 -3.80 -4.69 8.16
N VAL A 17 -3.88 -3.94 9.25
CA VAL A 17 -5.01 -3.07 9.60
C VAL A 17 -4.48 -1.70 10.05
N LEU A 18 -5.19 -0.62 9.73
CA LEU A 18 -4.91 0.73 10.22
C LEU A 18 -6.22 1.48 10.48
N PHE A 19 -6.35 2.13 11.63
CA PHE A 19 -7.43 3.10 11.85
C PHE A 19 -7.12 4.40 11.09
N SER A 20 -8.16 5.04 10.58
CA SER A 20 -8.07 6.43 10.13
C SER A 20 -7.68 7.34 11.30
N LYS A 21 -7.06 8.49 10.98
CA LYS A 21 -6.62 9.45 12.01
C LYS A 21 -7.78 10.09 12.76
N ASP A 22 -8.97 10.15 12.15
CA ASP A 22 -10.21 10.61 12.78
C ASP A 22 -10.93 9.50 13.57
N GLY A 23 -10.44 8.26 13.53
CA GLY A 23 -11.02 7.11 14.24
C GLY A 23 -12.33 6.57 13.68
N ASN A 24 -12.82 7.10 12.55
CA ASN A 24 -14.11 6.72 11.98
C ASN A 24 -14.05 5.50 11.07
N TYR A 25 -12.88 5.23 10.48
CA TYR A 25 -12.69 4.18 9.49
C TYR A 25 -11.58 3.20 9.89
N LEU A 26 -11.71 1.97 9.41
CA LEU A 26 -10.66 0.97 9.43
C LEU A 26 -10.25 0.64 8.00
N TYR A 27 -8.95 0.56 7.74
CA TYR A 27 -8.39 0.08 6.50
C TYR A 27 -7.78 -1.29 6.72
N THR A 28 -8.04 -2.22 5.80
CA THR A 28 -7.55 -3.60 5.89
C THR A 28 -6.95 -4.03 4.56
N GLY A 29 -5.87 -4.80 4.60
CA GLY A 29 -5.26 -5.39 3.42
C GLY A 29 -4.81 -6.83 3.65
N GLY A 30 -5.14 -7.74 2.73
CA GLY A 30 -4.80 -9.15 2.77
C GLY A 30 -3.86 -9.63 1.66
N ARG A 31 -3.08 -10.68 1.93
CA ARG A 31 -2.22 -11.32 0.92
C ARG A 31 -3.07 -11.80 -0.27
N LYS A 32 -2.55 -11.74 -1.50
CA LYS A 32 -3.31 -12.12 -2.70
C LYS A 32 -4.67 -11.42 -2.82
N ASP A 33 -4.78 -10.21 -2.28
CA ASP A 33 -5.98 -9.38 -2.41
C ASP A 33 -5.60 -8.05 -3.08
N PRO A 34 -6.12 -7.77 -4.29
CA PRO A 34 -5.81 -6.56 -5.04
C PRO A 34 -6.36 -5.27 -4.40
N TYR A 35 -6.99 -5.33 -3.23
CA TYR A 35 -7.61 -4.17 -2.60
C TYR A 35 -7.25 -3.98 -1.13
N ILE A 36 -7.13 -2.71 -0.77
CA ILE A 36 -7.29 -2.22 0.60
C ILE A 36 -8.78 -1.89 0.76
N LEU A 37 -9.42 -2.50 1.74
CA LEU A 37 -10.83 -2.25 2.04
C LEU A 37 -10.96 -1.20 3.14
N CYS A 38 -11.88 -0.25 2.95
CA CYS A 38 -12.26 0.75 3.93
C CYS A 38 -13.60 0.36 4.58
N TRP A 39 -13.67 0.43 5.91
CA TRP A 39 -14.84 0.08 6.72
C TRP A 39 -15.23 1.28 7.60
N ASP A 40 -16.51 1.66 7.68
CA ASP A 40 -16.98 2.68 8.64
C ASP A 40 -17.35 2.02 9.98
N ILE A 41 -16.49 2.17 10.98
CA ILE A 41 -16.64 1.47 12.26
C ILE A 41 -17.66 2.12 13.20
N ARG A 42 -18.29 3.24 12.82
CA ARG A 42 -19.27 3.93 13.68
C ARG A 42 -20.66 3.31 13.61
N ASN A 43 -21.03 2.68 12.49
CA ASN A 43 -22.41 2.24 12.31
C ASN A 43 -22.60 1.12 11.29
N THR A 44 -21.55 0.64 10.61
CA THR A 44 -21.73 -0.35 9.54
C THR A 44 -20.60 -1.36 9.49
N VAL A 45 -20.93 -2.65 9.34
CA VAL A 45 -19.94 -3.71 9.06
C VAL A 45 -19.61 -3.77 7.56
N GLY A 46 -20.00 -2.73 6.80
CA GLY A 46 -19.93 -2.70 5.35
C GLY A 46 -18.63 -2.10 4.81
N ILE A 47 -18.24 -2.53 3.62
CA ILE A 47 -17.14 -1.93 2.86
C ILE A 47 -17.65 -0.63 2.23
N VAL A 48 -17.05 0.50 2.60
CA VAL A 48 -17.41 1.83 2.08
C VAL A 48 -16.84 2.02 0.67
N TYR A 49 -15.57 1.69 0.50
CA TYR A 49 -14.88 1.69 -0.78
C TYR A 49 -13.66 0.77 -0.75
N LYS A 50 -13.06 0.56 -1.93
CA LYS A 50 -11.86 -0.25 -2.13
C LYS A 50 -10.79 0.59 -2.82
N LEU A 51 -9.57 0.54 -2.32
CA LEU A 51 -8.41 1.17 -2.95
C LEU A 51 -7.58 0.07 -3.61
N TYR A 52 -7.27 0.21 -4.88
CA TYR A 52 -6.46 -0.77 -5.59
C TYR A 52 -5.05 -0.87 -4.97
N ARG A 53 -4.48 -2.06 -4.99
CA ARG A 53 -3.08 -2.31 -4.70
C ARG A 53 -2.64 -3.54 -5.48
N SER A 54 -1.72 -3.36 -6.43
CA SER A 54 -1.18 -4.46 -7.25
C SER A 54 -0.57 -5.53 -6.33
N SER A 55 -1.35 -6.56 -5.97
CA SER A 55 -0.96 -7.58 -4.98
C SER A 55 -1.77 -8.88 -5.05
N ASP A 56 -2.49 -9.09 -6.15
CA ASP A 56 -3.31 -10.27 -6.44
C ASP A 56 -2.48 -11.56 -6.59
N ASN A 57 -1.24 -11.47 -7.06
CA ASN A 57 -0.41 -12.63 -7.39
C ASN A 57 0.75 -12.90 -6.41
N THR A 58 0.86 -12.16 -5.31
CA THR A 58 1.97 -12.31 -4.36
C THR A 58 1.55 -12.84 -3.00
N ASN A 59 2.39 -13.71 -2.45
CA ASN A 59 2.30 -14.13 -1.05
C ASN A 59 2.96 -13.11 -0.10
N GLN A 60 3.66 -12.11 -0.62
CA GLN A 60 4.28 -11.08 0.20
C GLN A 60 3.22 -10.16 0.80
N ARG A 61 3.49 -9.66 2.00
CA ARG A 61 2.72 -8.56 2.57
C ARG A 61 3.14 -7.29 1.85
N ILE A 62 2.19 -6.64 1.18
CA ILE A 62 2.35 -5.28 0.67
C ILE A 62 1.81 -4.32 1.71
N SER A 63 2.69 -3.50 2.29
CA SER A 63 2.30 -2.56 3.34
C SER A 63 1.74 -1.26 2.79
N PHE A 64 0.86 -0.66 3.58
CA PHE A 64 0.32 0.67 3.35
C PHE A 64 0.36 1.51 4.63
N ASP A 65 0.29 2.82 4.48
CA ASP A 65 0.32 3.78 5.58
C ASP A 65 -0.58 4.98 5.30
N ILE A 66 -1.00 5.68 6.36
CA ILE A 66 -1.85 6.87 6.29
C ILE A 66 -1.04 8.06 6.79
N GLU A 67 -1.00 9.12 5.99
CA GLU A 67 -0.23 10.31 6.35
C GLU A 67 -0.71 10.89 7.70
N PRO A 68 0.15 11.63 8.42
CA PRO A 68 -0.23 12.22 9.71
C PRO A 68 -1.49 13.08 9.67
N GLY A 69 -1.71 13.81 8.57
CA GLY A 69 -2.92 14.61 8.33
C GLY A 69 -4.18 13.80 7.99
N GLY A 70 -4.07 12.50 7.76
CA GLY A 70 -5.21 11.60 7.53
C GLY A 70 -5.87 11.73 6.16
N ARG A 71 -5.37 12.57 5.25
CA ARG A 71 -6.00 12.77 3.93
C ARG A 71 -5.55 11.75 2.89
N HIS A 72 -4.32 11.24 3.00
CA HIS A 72 -3.74 10.33 2.01
C HIS A 72 -3.35 8.99 2.60
N LEU A 73 -3.51 7.95 1.78
CA LEU A 73 -2.99 6.61 2.02
C LEU A 73 -2.03 6.23 0.91
N GLY A 74 -0.83 5.76 1.28
CA GLY A 74 0.17 5.25 0.34
C GLY A 74 0.33 3.74 0.47
N THR A 75 0.51 3.04 -0.65
CA THR A 75 0.76 1.59 -0.70
C THR A 75 1.77 1.26 -1.79
N GLY A 76 2.58 0.23 -1.57
CA GLY A 76 3.43 -0.33 -2.62
C GLY A 76 2.63 -1.12 -3.67
N GLY A 77 3.30 -1.46 -4.77
CA GLY A 77 2.79 -2.23 -5.89
C GLY A 77 3.75 -3.36 -6.27
N GLN A 78 3.19 -4.56 -6.46
CA GLN A 78 3.97 -5.76 -6.69
C GLN A 78 4.44 -5.91 -8.13
N GLN A 79 3.56 -5.70 -9.10
CA GLN A 79 3.87 -6.00 -10.50
C GLN A 79 4.43 -4.79 -11.25
N ASP A 80 4.18 -3.59 -10.74
CA ASP A 80 4.47 -2.34 -11.43
C ASP A 80 5.64 -1.57 -10.80
N GLY A 81 6.11 -1.96 -9.62
CA GLY A 81 7.16 -1.24 -8.87
C GLY A 81 6.77 0.19 -8.48
N LEU A 82 5.46 0.47 -8.49
CA LEU A 82 4.90 1.77 -8.19
C LEU A 82 4.54 1.88 -6.71
N VAL A 83 4.66 3.08 -6.17
CA VAL A 83 3.86 3.49 -5.02
C VAL A 83 2.58 4.12 -5.53
N HIS A 84 1.44 3.71 -4.99
CA HIS A 84 0.13 4.31 -5.22
C HIS A 84 -0.28 5.14 -4.02
N VAL A 85 -0.78 6.35 -4.27
CA VAL A 85 -1.30 7.25 -3.25
C VAL A 85 -2.75 7.61 -3.57
N TYR A 86 -3.60 7.44 -2.57
CA TYR A 86 -5.04 7.64 -2.63
C TYR A 86 -5.46 8.82 -1.76
N ASP A 87 -6.48 9.57 -2.19
CA ASP A 87 -7.17 10.55 -1.36
C ASP A 87 -8.31 9.84 -0.61
N LEU A 88 -8.25 9.84 0.72
CA LEU A 88 -9.17 9.10 1.59
C LEU A 88 -10.53 9.79 1.75
N GLN A 89 -10.64 11.07 1.42
CA GLN A 89 -11.90 11.81 1.46
C GLN A 89 -12.80 11.42 0.28
N SER A 90 -12.21 11.27 -0.91
CA SER A 90 -12.89 10.87 -2.14
C SER A 90 -12.83 9.36 -2.43
N GLY A 91 -11.92 8.64 -1.80
CA GLY A 91 -11.63 7.23 -2.08
C GLY A 91 -11.01 7.00 -3.46
N GLN A 92 -10.44 8.04 -4.08
CA GLN A 92 -9.91 8.00 -5.45
C GLN A 92 -8.38 7.95 -5.47
N TRP A 93 -7.84 7.40 -6.56
CA TRP A 93 -6.42 7.48 -6.84
C TRP A 93 -6.00 8.94 -7.06
N LYS A 94 -4.91 9.37 -6.44
CA LYS A 94 -4.40 10.73 -6.54
C LYS A 94 -3.12 10.80 -7.37
N ILE A 95 -2.13 9.96 -7.04
CA ILE A 95 -0.85 9.93 -7.73
C ILE A 95 -0.19 8.56 -7.57
N GLY A 96 0.67 8.20 -8.52
CA GLY A 96 1.59 7.08 -8.40
C GLY A 96 2.95 7.44 -8.98
N PHE A 97 4.01 6.86 -8.43
CA PHE A 97 5.37 7.09 -8.89
C PHE A 97 6.21 5.81 -8.82
N GLN A 98 7.19 5.71 -9.73
CA GLN A 98 8.11 4.58 -9.78
C GLN A 98 9.08 4.66 -8.61
N ALA A 99 8.96 3.71 -7.66
CA ALA A 99 9.83 3.67 -6.49
C ALA A 99 10.92 2.60 -6.62
N ALA A 100 10.68 1.55 -7.41
CA ALA A 100 11.66 0.51 -7.72
C ALA A 100 11.36 -0.14 -9.07
N SER A 101 12.33 -0.82 -9.68
CA SER A 101 12.11 -1.68 -10.86
C SER A 101 11.48 -3.03 -10.51
N ASP A 102 11.48 -3.37 -9.22
CA ASP A 102 10.94 -4.60 -8.65
C ASP A 102 9.76 -4.28 -7.72
N THR A 103 9.17 -5.30 -7.10
CA THR A 103 8.10 -5.16 -6.12
C THR A 103 8.42 -4.16 -5.02
N VAL A 104 7.53 -3.19 -4.83
CA VAL A 104 7.52 -2.31 -3.66
C VAL A 104 6.68 -2.99 -2.59
N ASN A 105 7.35 -3.65 -1.66
CA ASN A 105 6.68 -4.39 -0.58
C ASN A 105 6.22 -3.48 0.57
N GLY A 106 6.68 -2.23 0.62
CA GLY A 106 6.20 -1.30 1.62
C GLY A 106 6.38 0.17 1.32
N PHE A 107 5.51 0.98 1.93
CA PHE A 107 5.55 2.43 1.90
C PHE A 107 5.09 3.00 3.24
N THR A 108 5.75 4.05 3.72
CA THR A 108 5.39 4.74 4.98
C THR A 108 5.64 6.24 4.91
N PHE A 109 4.80 7.01 5.58
CA PHE A 109 4.97 8.45 5.73
C PHE A 109 5.80 8.75 6.97
N HIS A 110 6.70 9.73 6.88
CA HIS A 110 7.36 10.25 8.06
C HIS A 110 6.33 10.93 8.96
N PRO A 111 6.35 10.72 10.29
CA PRO A 111 5.33 11.25 11.20
C PRO A 111 5.27 12.78 11.32
N TYR A 112 6.21 13.54 10.73
CA TYR A 112 6.40 14.97 11.03
C TYR A 112 7.01 15.76 9.87
N LEU A 113 7.99 15.17 9.18
CA LEU A 113 8.67 15.79 8.04
C LEU A 113 7.91 15.47 6.74
N PRO A 114 8.06 16.30 5.68
CA PRO A 114 7.53 16.03 4.35
C PRO A 114 8.35 14.94 3.65
N LEU A 115 8.48 13.79 4.31
CA LEU A 115 9.26 12.64 3.86
C LEU A 115 8.37 11.40 3.83
N ALA A 116 8.73 10.47 2.96
CA ALA A 116 8.20 9.12 2.94
C ALA A 116 9.33 8.12 2.66
N ALA A 117 9.12 6.85 2.98
CA ALA A 117 10.06 5.78 2.69
C ALA A 117 9.36 4.65 1.94
N SER A 118 10.06 4.03 1.01
CA SER A 118 9.64 2.80 0.35
C SER A 118 10.67 1.70 0.53
N SER A 119 10.22 0.45 0.54
CA SER A 119 11.08 -0.73 0.51
C SER A 119 10.76 -1.59 -0.71
N SER A 120 11.79 -2.07 -1.37
CA SER A 120 11.66 -2.97 -2.52
C SER A 120 12.47 -4.24 -2.37
N GLY A 121 12.12 -5.21 -3.20
CA GLY A 121 12.87 -6.44 -3.39
C GLY A 121 11.99 -7.66 -3.38
N ASN A 122 12.32 -8.59 -4.26
CA ASN A 122 11.72 -9.90 -4.35
C ASN A 122 12.69 -11.01 -3.96
N ARG A 123 12.12 -12.03 -3.33
CA ARG A 123 12.84 -13.29 -3.16
C ARG A 123 12.89 -14.00 -4.51
N ARG A 124 14.05 -13.95 -5.16
CA ARG A 124 14.35 -14.79 -6.32
C ARG A 124 14.71 -16.18 -5.81
N PHE A 125 14.03 -17.20 -6.31
CA PHE A 125 14.50 -18.57 -6.15
C PHE A 125 15.48 -18.79 -7.29
N ASP A 126 16.78 -18.87 -6.98
CA ASP A 126 17.77 -19.26 -7.98
C ASP A 126 17.43 -20.67 -8.46
N MET A 127 16.75 -20.74 -9.59
CA MET A 127 16.64 -21.97 -10.36
C MET A 127 17.96 -22.09 -11.10
N LEU A 128 18.85 -22.96 -10.61
CA LEU A 128 20.02 -23.40 -11.38
C LEU A 128 19.48 -24.13 -12.60
N ASP A 129 19.28 -23.38 -13.69
CA ASP A 129 19.21 -23.77 -15.10
C ASP A 129 18.20 -22.88 -15.86
N ASN A 130 18.66 -21.70 -16.28
CA ASN A 130 18.38 -21.19 -17.63
C ASN A 130 19.27 -19.98 -17.92
N PHE A 131 20.21 -20.19 -18.83
CA PHE A 131 20.96 -19.11 -19.45
C PHE A 131 20.03 -18.33 -20.41
N GLU A 132 20.35 -17.04 -20.52
CA GLU A 132 19.80 -16.04 -21.44
C GLU A 132 18.52 -15.31 -21.00
N GLU A 133 18.70 -14.17 -20.32
CA GLU A 133 18.11 -12.93 -20.83
C GLU A 133 18.88 -11.70 -20.32
N ASN A 134 19.30 -10.86 -21.28
CA ASN A 134 19.85 -9.53 -21.06
C ASN A 134 18.80 -8.66 -20.33
N THR A 135 18.97 -8.44 -19.02
CA THR A 135 18.27 -7.34 -18.33
C THR A 135 19.28 -6.38 -17.75
N ILE A 136 19.40 -5.22 -18.38
CA ILE A 136 20.38 -4.15 -18.11
C ILE A 136 20.00 -3.37 -16.81
N LEU A 137 19.25 -3.99 -15.90
CA LEU A 137 18.91 -3.47 -14.57
C LEU A 137 19.14 -4.53 -13.48
N ALA A 138 20.14 -5.39 -13.67
CA ALA A 138 20.58 -6.35 -12.66
C ALA A 138 21.44 -5.69 -11.55
N GLY A 139 20.89 -4.69 -10.86
CA GLY A 139 21.50 -4.07 -9.68
C GLY A 139 20.64 -4.35 -8.45
N ASP A 140 21.26 -4.83 -7.37
CA ASP A 140 20.66 -5.20 -6.06
C ASP A 140 19.29 -4.54 -5.76
N GLU A 141 18.20 -5.29 -5.99
CA GLU A 141 16.81 -4.78 -5.94
C GLU A 141 16.23 -4.73 -4.51
N ASN A 142 17.02 -5.16 -3.53
CA ASN A 142 16.72 -5.07 -2.11
C ASN A 142 17.14 -3.70 -1.57
N CYS A 143 16.30 -2.69 -1.73
CA CYS A 143 16.64 -1.33 -1.32
C CYS A 143 15.55 -0.68 -0.46
N ALA A 144 15.95 0.37 0.25
CA ALA A 144 15.06 1.30 0.89
C ALA A 144 15.36 2.69 0.34
N SER A 145 14.32 3.40 -0.07
CA SER A 145 14.42 4.73 -0.67
C SER A 145 13.67 5.74 0.18
N ILE A 146 14.23 6.94 0.35
CA ILE A 146 13.58 8.06 1.04
C ILE A 146 13.17 9.10 0.00
N TRP A 147 11.95 9.59 0.13
CA TRP A 147 11.31 10.49 -0.82
C TRP A 147 10.91 11.77 -0.11
N MET A 148 11.03 12.91 -0.80
CA MET A 148 10.28 14.09 -0.42
C MET A 148 8.81 13.87 -0.78
N PHE A 149 7.92 14.03 0.20
CA PHE A 149 6.49 13.90 0.00
C PHE A 149 5.80 15.19 0.43
N SER A 150 5.34 15.97 -0.56
CA SER A 150 4.47 17.12 -0.34
C SER A 150 3.23 16.96 -1.19
N CYS A 151 2.10 16.65 -0.57
CA CYS A 151 0.81 16.69 -1.24
C CYS A 151 0.18 18.05 -0.95
N SER A 152 0.22 18.97 -1.91
CA SER A 152 -0.42 20.28 -1.75
C SER A 152 -1.90 20.09 -1.44
N PRO A 153 -2.48 20.80 -0.45
CA PRO A 153 -3.93 20.94 -0.41
C PRO A 153 -4.32 21.69 -1.68
N GLN A 154 -5.07 21.04 -2.58
CA GLN A 154 -5.82 21.78 -3.58
C GLN A 154 -6.76 22.71 -2.81
N VAL A 155 -6.46 24.00 -2.86
CA VAL A 155 -7.40 25.04 -2.49
C VAL A 155 -8.24 25.24 -3.74
N ASP A 156 -9.41 24.61 -3.78
CA ASP A 156 -10.39 24.91 -4.81
C ASP A 156 -10.91 26.34 -4.54
N TYR A 157 -10.70 27.24 -5.51
CA TYR A 157 -11.23 28.61 -5.50
C TYR A 157 -12.68 28.65 -5.95
#